data_AF-A0A9D6L0W1-F1
#
_entry.id   AF-A0A9D6L0W1-F1
#
_cell.length_a   1.000
_cell.length_b   1.000
_cell.length_c   1.000
_cell.angle_alpha   90.00
_cell.angle_beta   90.00
_cell.angle_gamma   90.00
#
_symmetry.space_group_name_H-M   'P 1'
#
loop_
_entity.id
_entity.type
_entity.pdbx_description
1 polymer ?
#
loop_
_entity_poly.entity_id
_entity_poly.type
_entity_poly.pdbx_seq_one_letter_code
_entity_poly.pdbx_strand_id
1 'polypeptide(L)'
;METQESILSLPVNFVPTPTQEYRGYRKEKHLTEAAGAPVEHLQPPAELKRQAFLPGPRVLIYEQDSTVMDPATGSTTVLLKKKFLPSFVSDGPNDNRIASAGMPPVSKNSFGDFIQTPGTDSFDTVQTFTVTRMALTNVQRALKSAGVANPIPWQWNAGSNTEPISVFAHGLPNTMNAFYQRSSKCLKFGDFIKPGSSPAQRIFTCRSLDIVAHETGHAILDALQPNWLSASAPVQTGGLHESFGDLNAIFLTLSQMDLVEGIIVQTKSNLHNKTFLADLAEEFGLALGRTNGLRNADNDFKLSEVGTEVHAISQVFTGAIYDILADIFAFERNISLKDDAQTLFDSAHYLFGLLLRSLIESPATNAVYVDVANQMLSFAAADNKPVQYRNFIRNRFALREIIVSPTPLTEDHKVGFKFEAPQHTNGKHHVQDRSRCCGTMKLEEYFDMSYLQDEINELKKFKKK
;
A
#
# COMPACT_ATOMS: atom_id res chain seq x y z
N MET A 1 40.18 -42.22 11.51
CA MET A 1 40.18 -42.09 10.05
C MET A 1 38.93 -42.80 9.59
N GLU A 2 38.14 -42.15 8.72
CA GLU A 2 36.66 -42.23 8.59
C GLU A 2 35.94 -41.47 9.71
N THR A 3 35.02 -40.53 9.45
CA THR A 3 33.93 -40.55 8.46
C THR A 3 33.71 -39.20 7.73
N GLN A 4 33.33 -39.29 6.44
CA GLN A 4 32.83 -38.20 5.58
C GLN A 4 31.48 -37.64 6.07
N GLU A 5 31.36 -36.31 6.15
CA GLU A 5 30.07 -35.61 6.25
C GLU A 5 29.44 -35.45 4.86
N SER A 6 28.22 -35.95 4.70
CA SER A 6 27.43 -35.80 3.47
C SER A 6 26.76 -34.43 3.44
N ILE A 7 27.09 -33.62 2.45
CA ILE A 7 26.30 -32.45 2.05
C ILE A 7 25.05 -32.97 1.34
N LEU A 8 23.89 -32.87 1.99
CA LEU A 8 22.58 -33.11 1.38
C LEU A 8 22.30 -32.00 0.35
N SER A 9 22.61 -32.29 -0.92
CA SER A 9 22.13 -31.50 -2.06
C SER A 9 20.66 -31.84 -2.32
N LEU A 10 19.79 -30.83 -2.34
CA LEU A 10 18.40 -30.98 -2.75
C LEU A 10 18.34 -31.23 -4.28
N PRO A 11 17.61 -32.26 -4.74
CA PRO A 11 17.55 -32.58 -6.17
C PRO A 11 16.72 -31.56 -6.95
N VAL A 12 17.25 -31.22 -8.12
CA VAL A 12 16.65 -30.36 -9.13
C VAL A 12 15.42 -31.04 -9.75
N ASN A 13 14.29 -30.31 -9.73
CA ASN A 13 13.06 -30.46 -10.51
C ASN A 13 12.03 -31.54 -10.11
N PHE A 14 10.85 -31.07 -9.66
CA PHE A 14 9.55 -31.77 -9.67
C PHE A 14 8.95 -31.87 -11.09
N VAL A 15 9.80 -32.14 -12.08
CA VAL A 15 9.41 -32.64 -13.39
C VAL A 15 10.37 -33.79 -13.67
N PRO A 16 9.92 -35.05 -13.66
CA PRO A 16 10.81 -36.17 -13.95
C PRO A 16 11.48 -35.93 -15.28
N THR A 17 12.81 -35.77 -15.27
CA THR A 17 13.55 -35.61 -16.51
C THR A 17 13.47 -36.95 -17.24
N PRO A 18 12.97 -37.01 -18.48
CA PRO A 18 12.80 -38.29 -19.14
C PRO A 18 14.15 -39.02 -19.28
N THR A 19 14.14 -40.34 -19.08
CA THR A 19 15.35 -41.16 -19.14
C THR A 19 16.03 -41.02 -20.51
N GLN A 20 17.31 -41.37 -20.58
CA GLN A 20 18.02 -41.33 -21.85
C GLN A 20 17.38 -42.27 -22.88
N GLU A 21 16.85 -43.43 -22.44
CA GLU A 21 16.08 -44.32 -23.32
C GLU A 21 14.80 -43.65 -23.82
N TYR A 22 14.04 -42.97 -22.95
CA TYR A 22 12.83 -42.26 -23.37
C TYR A 22 13.12 -41.10 -24.33
N ARG A 23 14.24 -40.39 -24.12
CA ARG A 23 14.68 -39.34 -25.05
C ARG A 23 15.08 -39.92 -26.41
N GLY A 24 15.74 -41.07 -26.43
CA GLY A 24 16.07 -41.82 -27.65
C GLY A 24 14.80 -42.24 -28.39
N TYR A 25 13.90 -42.94 -27.69
CA TYR A 25 12.60 -43.35 -28.22
C TYR A 25 11.78 -42.18 -28.77
N ARG A 26 11.69 -41.07 -28.02
CA ARG A 26 10.96 -39.87 -28.47
C ARG A 26 11.59 -39.25 -29.71
N LYS A 27 12.91 -39.25 -29.82
CA LYS A 27 13.64 -38.69 -30.98
C LYS A 27 13.43 -39.57 -32.23
N GLU A 28 13.50 -40.89 -32.08
CA GLU A 28 13.18 -41.84 -33.16
C GLU A 28 11.72 -41.74 -33.59
N LYS A 29 10.79 -41.64 -32.63
CA LYS A 29 9.37 -41.46 -32.91
C LYS A 29 9.11 -40.15 -33.67
N HIS A 30 9.71 -39.04 -33.24
CA HIS A 30 9.60 -37.75 -33.91
C HIS A 30 10.18 -37.73 -35.33
N LEU A 31 11.15 -38.59 -35.65
CA LEU A 31 11.69 -38.73 -37.02
C LEU A 31 10.69 -39.40 -37.97
N THR A 32 9.73 -40.16 -37.43
CA THR A 32 8.68 -40.85 -38.21
C THR A 32 7.31 -40.17 -38.12
N GLU A 33 7.13 -39.24 -37.18
CA GLU A 33 5.91 -38.45 -37.03
C GLU A 33 5.90 -37.32 -38.08
N ALA A 34 5.01 -37.43 -39.08
CA ALA A 34 4.67 -36.28 -39.90
C ALA A 34 4.15 -35.15 -39.00
N ALA A 35 4.44 -33.89 -39.35
CA ALA A 35 3.87 -32.75 -38.65
C ALA A 35 2.34 -32.95 -38.56
N GLY A 36 1.82 -33.00 -37.33
CA GLY A 36 0.38 -33.14 -37.12
C GLY A 36 -0.34 -32.05 -37.90
N ALA A 37 -1.44 -32.40 -38.56
CA ALA A 37 -2.29 -31.40 -39.19
C ALA A 37 -2.60 -30.29 -38.15
N PRO A 38 -2.62 -29.00 -38.55
CA PRO A 38 -3.02 -27.93 -37.64
C PRO A 38 -4.31 -28.36 -36.95
N VAL A 39 -4.32 -28.32 -35.61
CA VAL A 39 -5.55 -28.61 -34.87
C VAL A 39 -6.55 -27.55 -35.30
N GLU A 40 -7.57 -27.95 -36.05
CA GLU A 40 -8.75 -27.13 -36.26
C GLU A 40 -9.38 -26.92 -34.88
N HIS A 41 -9.05 -25.78 -34.25
CA HIS A 41 -9.73 -25.37 -33.05
C HIS A 41 -11.20 -25.20 -33.42
N LEU A 42 -12.07 -26.06 -32.87
CA LEU A 42 -13.51 -25.90 -32.95
C LEU A 42 -13.83 -24.43 -32.68
N GLN A 43 -14.36 -23.73 -33.68
CA GLN A 43 -14.71 -22.33 -33.50
C GLN A 43 -15.77 -22.29 -32.40
N PRO A 44 -15.55 -21.55 -31.30
CA PRO A 44 -16.54 -21.47 -30.24
C PRO A 44 -17.85 -20.95 -30.85
N PRO A 45 -18.99 -21.60 -30.56
CA PRO A 45 -20.27 -21.11 -31.06
C PRO A 45 -20.52 -19.74 -30.43
N ALA A 46 -20.52 -18.71 -31.28
CA ALA A 46 -20.58 -17.28 -30.98
C ALA A 46 -19.26 -16.60 -30.54
N GLU A 47 -19.10 -15.33 -30.93
CA GLU A 47 -18.09 -14.42 -30.40
C GLU A 47 -18.26 -14.32 -28.88
N LEU A 48 -17.43 -15.06 -28.14
CA LEU A 48 -17.17 -14.74 -26.74
C LEU A 48 -16.80 -13.26 -26.70
N LYS A 49 -17.49 -12.46 -25.85
CA LYS A 49 -17.03 -11.12 -25.49
C LYS A 49 -15.70 -11.25 -24.75
N ARG A 50 -14.62 -11.51 -25.49
CA ARG A 50 -13.27 -11.55 -24.97
C ARG A 50 -12.91 -10.11 -24.64
N GLN A 51 -12.53 -9.83 -23.41
CA GLN A 51 -11.79 -8.61 -23.14
C GLN A 51 -10.58 -8.60 -24.07
N ALA A 52 -10.34 -7.46 -24.74
CA ALA A 52 -9.19 -7.30 -25.60
C ALA A 52 -7.93 -7.64 -24.78
N PHE A 53 -7.02 -8.42 -25.37
CA PHE A 53 -5.73 -8.66 -24.76
C PHE A 53 -5.03 -7.31 -24.60
N LEU A 54 -4.78 -6.89 -23.35
CA LEU A 54 -4.08 -5.64 -23.08
C LEU A 54 -2.58 -5.92 -23.16
N PRO A 55 -1.86 -5.39 -24.18
CA PRO A 55 -0.42 -5.54 -24.26
C PRO A 55 0.24 -4.78 -23.09
N GLY A 56 1.33 -5.31 -22.57
CA GLY A 56 2.11 -4.64 -21.55
C GLY A 56 3.35 -5.42 -21.13
N PRO A 57 4.27 -4.79 -20.37
CA PRO A 57 5.53 -5.43 -19.99
C PRO A 57 5.36 -6.36 -18.79
N ARG A 58 6.23 -7.36 -18.72
CA ARG A 58 6.61 -8.01 -17.46
C ARG A 58 7.69 -7.17 -16.78
N VAL A 59 7.68 -7.17 -15.46
CA VAL A 59 8.64 -6.46 -14.62
C VAL A 59 9.13 -7.38 -13.51
N LEU A 60 10.37 -7.20 -13.05
CA LEU A 60 10.90 -7.88 -11.86
C LEU A 60 10.98 -6.86 -10.74
N ILE A 61 10.39 -7.18 -9.58
CA ILE A 61 10.32 -6.29 -8.43
C ILE A 61 10.67 -7.02 -7.13
N TYR A 62 11.05 -6.25 -6.10
CA TYR A 62 10.95 -6.67 -4.72
C TYR A 62 9.48 -6.56 -4.29
N GLU A 63 8.89 -7.68 -3.91
CA GLU A 63 7.48 -7.81 -3.57
C GLU A 63 7.19 -7.43 -2.11
N GLN A 64 8.23 -7.41 -1.26
CA GLN A 64 8.26 -6.88 0.11
C GLN A 64 9.67 -6.42 0.46
N ASP A 65 9.82 -5.81 1.64
CA ASP A 65 11.10 -5.40 2.23
C ASP A 65 12.11 -6.56 2.29
N SER A 66 13.40 -6.23 2.16
CA SER A 66 14.49 -7.23 2.09
C SER A 66 14.62 -8.10 3.35
N THR A 67 14.07 -7.63 4.48
CA THR A 67 14.07 -8.32 5.77
C THR A 67 12.88 -9.25 5.96
N VAL A 68 11.87 -9.19 5.08
CA VAL A 68 10.72 -10.10 5.12
C VAL A 68 11.16 -11.46 4.59
N MET A 69 11.01 -12.50 5.41
CA MET A 69 11.30 -13.87 5.03
C MET A 69 10.17 -14.43 4.16
N ASP A 70 10.55 -15.18 3.13
CA ASP A 70 9.60 -15.95 2.33
C ASP A 70 8.90 -16.99 3.22
N PRO A 71 7.56 -16.93 3.38
CA PRO A 71 6.83 -17.88 4.21
C PRO A 71 6.88 -19.33 3.70
N ALA A 72 7.06 -19.53 2.38
CA ALA A 72 7.11 -20.85 1.75
C ALA A 72 8.50 -21.49 1.88
N THR A 73 9.57 -20.70 1.82
CA THR A 73 10.95 -21.22 1.82
C THR A 73 11.71 -20.96 3.13
N GLY A 74 11.18 -20.10 4.02
CA GLY A 74 11.86 -19.65 5.23
C GLY A 74 13.13 -18.83 4.96
N SER A 75 13.37 -18.45 3.70
CA SER A 75 14.59 -17.79 3.27
C SER A 75 14.47 -16.28 3.43
N THR A 76 15.52 -15.62 3.93
CA THR A 76 15.69 -14.15 3.90
C THR A 76 16.02 -13.63 2.49
N THR A 77 15.80 -14.44 1.45
CA THR A 77 16.00 -13.99 0.07
C THR A 77 14.92 -12.97 -0.23
N VAL A 78 15.35 -11.78 -0.65
CA VAL A 78 14.42 -10.72 -1.07
C VAL A 78 13.36 -11.31 -2.00
N LEU A 79 12.08 -11.12 -1.67
CA LEU A 79 10.94 -11.68 -2.40
C LEU A 79 10.89 -11.09 -3.81
N LEU A 80 11.69 -11.65 -4.71
CA LEU A 80 11.77 -11.21 -6.10
C LEU A 80 10.61 -11.84 -6.88
N LYS A 81 9.71 -10.99 -7.38
CA LYS A 81 8.56 -11.45 -8.15
C LYS A 81 8.48 -10.81 -9.51
N LYS A 82 8.12 -11.63 -10.49
CA LYS A 82 7.70 -11.14 -11.81
C LYS A 82 6.24 -10.71 -11.72
N LYS A 83 5.96 -9.45 -12.09
CA LYS A 83 4.59 -8.93 -12.24
C LYS A 83 4.32 -8.60 -13.70
N PHE A 84 3.05 -8.65 -14.08
CA PHE A 84 2.59 -8.24 -15.40
C PHE A 84 1.81 -6.94 -15.27
N LEU A 85 2.16 -5.93 -16.08
CA LEU A 85 1.47 -4.65 -16.12
C LEU A 85 0.54 -4.63 -17.33
N PRO A 86 -0.78 -4.79 -17.19
CA PRO A 86 -1.71 -4.97 -18.30
C PRO A 86 -2.08 -3.63 -18.96
N SER A 87 -1.10 -2.82 -19.33
CA SER A 87 -1.28 -1.68 -20.24
C SER A 87 0.05 -1.27 -20.85
N PHE A 88 -0.01 -0.38 -21.83
CA PHE A 88 1.17 0.27 -22.37
C PHE A 88 2.00 0.97 -21.29
N VAL A 89 3.31 0.79 -21.39
CA VAL A 89 4.37 1.45 -20.62
C VAL A 89 5.49 1.77 -21.60
N SER A 90 5.87 3.04 -21.76
CA SER A 90 7.02 3.44 -22.58
C SER A 90 8.33 3.25 -21.81
N ASP A 91 9.47 3.39 -22.48
CA ASP A 91 10.77 3.44 -21.80
C ASP A 91 10.81 4.59 -20.79
N GLY A 92 11.60 4.44 -19.73
CA GLY A 92 11.51 5.25 -18.52
C GLY A 92 11.63 4.40 -17.26
N PRO A 93 10.67 3.51 -16.94
CA PRO A 93 9.33 3.33 -17.50
C PRO A 93 8.40 4.54 -17.28
N ASN A 94 7.47 4.77 -18.21
CA ASN A 94 6.44 5.83 -18.06
C ASN A 94 5.07 5.37 -18.56
N ASP A 95 4.00 5.96 -18.00
CA ASP A 95 2.66 5.94 -18.56
C ASP A 95 1.98 7.33 -18.45
N ASN A 96 0.68 7.41 -18.75
CA ASN A 96 -0.06 8.67 -18.73
C ASN A 96 -0.32 9.22 -17.31
N ARG A 97 -0.05 8.43 -16.26
CA ARG A 97 -0.28 8.79 -14.87
C ARG A 97 1.01 8.95 -14.09
N ILE A 98 2.06 8.22 -14.45
CA ILE A 98 3.31 8.12 -13.70
C ILE A 98 4.49 8.23 -14.66
N ALA A 99 5.47 9.07 -14.30
CA ALA A 99 6.71 9.21 -15.06
C ALA A 99 7.93 9.01 -14.16
N SER A 100 8.82 8.08 -14.51
CA SER A 100 10.12 7.95 -13.86
C SER A 100 11.02 9.14 -14.18
N ALA A 101 11.71 9.67 -13.17
CA ALA A 101 12.56 10.85 -13.31
C ALA A 101 13.85 10.75 -12.46
N GLY A 102 14.84 11.58 -12.78
CA GLY A 102 16.10 11.70 -12.04
C GLY A 102 17.20 10.70 -12.39
N MET A 103 16.87 9.62 -13.09
CA MET A 103 17.82 8.58 -13.54
C MET A 103 17.80 8.42 -15.07
N PRO A 104 18.85 7.84 -15.67
CA PRO A 104 18.84 7.48 -17.09
C PRO A 104 17.61 6.61 -17.44
N PRO A 105 16.93 6.85 -18.57
CA PRO A 105 15.74 6.08 -18.94
C PRO A 105 16.04 4.58 -19.07
N VAL A 106 15.25 3.76 -18.38
CA VAL A 106 15.36 2.30 -18.50
C VAL A 106 14.60 1.86 -19.75
N SER A 107 15.27 1.07 -20.61
CA SER A 107 14.67 0.53 -21.84
C SER A 107 14.15 -0.89 -21.63
N LYS A 108 13.09 -1.26 -22.36
CA LYS A 108 12.61 -2.65 -22.44
C LYS A 108 13.63 -3.56 -23.13
N ASN A 109 13.62 -4.85 -22.77
CA ASN A 109 14.37 -5.87 -23.49
C ASN A 109 13.68 -6.27 -24.82
N SER A 110 14.25 -7.23 -25.54
CA SER A 110 13.69 -7.72 -26.83
C SER A 110 12.30 -8.35 -26.74
N PHE A 111 11.84 -8.72 -25.54
CA PHE A 111 10.49 -9.22 -25.28
C PHE A 111 9.51 -8.12 -24.89
N GLY A 112 9.95 -6.86 -24.82
CA GLY A 112 9.13 -5.74 -24.38
C GLY A 112 9.00 -5.63 -22.85
N ASP A 113 9.89 -6.26 -22.08
CA ASP A 113 9.83 -6.32 -20.62
C ASP A 113 10.90 -5.48 -19.92
N PHE A 114 10.62 -5.04 -18.69
CA PHE A 114 11.60 -4.40 -17.80
C PHE A 114 12.13 -5.42 -16.78
N ILE A 115 13.01 -6.31 -17.23
CA ILE A 115 13.71 -7.26 -16.34
C ILE A 115 15.11 -6.74 -16.08
N GLN A 116 15.30 -6.08 -14.94
CA GLN A 116 16.56 -5.48 -14.52
C GLN A 116 17.24 -6.33 -13.44
N THR A 117 18.55 -6.13 -13.25
CA THR A 117 19.32 -6.81 -12.21
C THR A 117 19.00 -6.21 -10.83
N PRO A 118 18.53 -6.99 -9.85
CA PRO A 118 18.25 -6.51 -8.50
C PRO A 118 19.44 -5.75 -7.89
N GLY A 119 19.15 -4.66 -7.19
CA GLY A 119 20.17 -3.82 -6.54
C GLY A 119 20.83 -2.78 -7.43
N THR A 120 20.45 -2.67 -8.70
CA THR A 120 20.92 -1.63 -9.63
C THR A 120 19.95 -0.44 -9.70
N ASP A 121 20.46 0.71 -10.11
CA ASP A 121 19.67 1.93 -10.32
C ASP A 121 18.51 1.74 -11.33
N SER A 122 18.74 0.94 -12.37
CA SER A 122 17.68 0.63 -13.35
C SER A 122 16.60 -0.24 -12.74
N PHE A 123 16.96 -1.19 -11.87
CA PHE A 123 16.00 -1.97 -11.10
C PHE A 123 15.21 -1.09 -10.14
N ASP A 124 15.88 -0.21 -9.39
CA ASP A 124 15.21 0.71 -8.45
C ASP A 124 14.21 1.62 -9.18
N THR A 125 14.58 2.13 -10.36
CA THR A 125 13.67 2.93 -11.20
C THR A 125 12.41 2.15 -11.62
N VAL A 126 12.58 0.88 -12.03
CA VAL A 126 11.45 -0.01 -12.41
C VAL A 126 10.61 -0.41 -11.20
N GLN A 127 11.25 -0.70 -10.06
CA GLN A 127 10.62 -1.01 -8.78
C GLN A 127 9.69 0.12 -8.36
N THR A 128 10.22 1.35 -8.26
CA THR A 128 9.46 2.48 -7.73
C THR A 128 8.27 2.81 -8.63
N PHE A 129 8.48 2.86 -9.96
CA PHE A 129 7.38 3.03 -10.91
C PHE A 129 6.30 1.95 -10.75
N THR A 130 6.73 0.69 -10.66
CA THR A 130 5.81 -0.45 -10.60
C THR A 130 4.98 -0.42 -9.34
N VAL A 131 5.60 -0.18 -8.17
CA VAL A 131 4.87 -0.14 -6.90
C VAL A 131 3.91 1.06 -6.84
N THR A 132 4.34 2.25 -7.31
CA THR A 132 3.44 3.41 -7.43
C THR A 132 2.24 3.09 -8.31
N ARG A 133 2.46 2.42 -9.44
CA ARG A 133 1.40 2.01 -10.36
C ARG A 133 0.47 0.95 -9.75
N MET A 134 1.01 -0.02 -9.04
CA MET A 134 0.23 -1.06 -8.35
C MET A 134 -0.64 -0.45 -7.25
N ALA A 135 -0.09 0.46 -6.43
CA ALA A 135 -0.81 1.18 -5.40
C ALA A 135 -1.99 1.97 -5.98
N LEU A 136 -1.74 2.79 -7.02
CA LEU A 136 -2.80 3.54 -7.71
C LEU A 136 -3.86 2.59 -8.30
N THR A 137 -3.42 1.52 -8.99
CA THR A 137 -4.33 0.55 -9.60
C THR A 137 -5.21 -0.15 -8.56
N ASN A 138 -4.67 -0.46 -7.37
CA ASN A 138 -5.40 -1.11 -6.30
C ASN A 138 -6.56 -0.23 -5.81
N VAL A 139 -6.29 1.03 -5.49
CA VAL A 139 -7.32 2.01 -5.08
C VAL A 139 -8.38 2.16 -6.17
N GLN A 140 -7.94 2.31 -7.42
CA GLN A 140 -8.83 2.46 -8.58
C GLN A 140 -9.75 1.24 -8.78
N ARG A 141 -9.26 0.03 -8.53
CA ARG A 141 -10.05 -1.21 -8.58
C ARG A 141 -11.03 -1.27 -7.42
N ALA A 142 -10.59 -0.96 -6.19
CA ALA A 142 -11.44 -0.95 -5.01
C ALA A 142 -12.61 0.05 -5.15
N LEU A 143 -12.34 1.28 -5.60
CA LEU A 143 -13.37 2.27 -5.89
C LEU A 143 -14.34 1.82 -6.99
N LYS A 144 -13.81 1.30 -8.11
CA LYS A 144 -14.64 0.81 -9.21
C LYS A 144 -15.54 -0.36 -8.78
N SER A 145 -15.02 -1.30 -7.99
CA SER A 145 -15.79 -2.39 -7.40
C SER A 145 -16.88 -1.88 -6.44
N ALA A 146 -16.62 -0.75 -5.77
CA ALA A 146 -17.57 -0.08 -4.88
C ALA A 146 -18.54 0.87 -5.60
N GLY A 147 -18.54 0.91 -6.95
CA GLY A 147 -19.45 1.73 -7.75
C GLY A 147 -19.07 3.20 -7.88
N VAL A 148 -17.85 3.59 -7.47
CA VAL A 148 -17.35 4.96 -7.58
C VAL A 148 -16.67 5.19 -8.93
N ALA A 149 -16.88 6.38 -9.52
CA ALA A 149 -16.28 6.75 -10.80
C ALA A 149 -14.74 6.79 -10.74
N ASN A 150 -14.09 6.39 -11.84
CA ASN A 150 -12.64 6.27 -11.98
C ASN A 150 -12.29 6.55 -13.47
N PRO A 151 -11.14 7.17 -13.85
CA PRO A 151 -9.90 7.42 -13.10
C PRO A 151 -10.03 8.46 -11.96
N ILE A 152 -9.29 8.27 -10.86
CA ILE A 152 -8.99 9.34 -9.88
C ILE A 152 -7.93 10.24 -10.52
N PRO A 153 -8.23 11.49 -10.92
CA PRO A 153 -7.20 12.42 -11.43
C PRO A 153 -6.22 12.79 -10.31
N TRP A 154 -4.96 13.12 -10.61
CA TRP A 154 -4.11 13.73 -9.58
C TRP A 154 -4.66 15.11 -9.19
N GLN A 155 -4.33 15.59 -7.99
CA GLN A 155 -4.89 16.85 -7.48
C GLN A 155 -4.69 18.04 -8.45
N TRP A 156 -3.54 18.09 -9.14
CA TRP A 156 -3.21 19.14 -10.12
C TRP A 156 -3.83 18.92 -11.51
N ASN A 157 -4.47 17.78 -11.77
CA ASN A 157 -5.12 17.51 -13.05
C ASN A 157 -6.48 18.20 -13.10
N ALA A 158 -6.50 19.43 -13.61
CA ALA A 158 -7.71 20.21 -13.87
C ALA A 158 -7.69 20.82 -15.27
N GLY A 159 -8.85 20.90 -15.93
CA GLY A 159 -8.96 21.42 -17.29
C GLY A 159 -8.15 20.60 -18.30
N SER A 160 -7.15 21.23 -18.92
CA SER A 160 -6.23 20.57 -19.86
C SER A 160 -4.96 20.00 -19.19
N ASN A 161 -4.78 20.18 -17.87
CA ASN A 161 -3.63 19.60 -17.19
C ASN A 161 -3.83 18.09 -17.01
N THR A 162 -3.01 17.30 -17.71
CA THR A 162 -2.96 15.84 -17.59
C THR A 162 -1.54 15.36 -17.23
N GLU A 163 -0.76 16.21 -16.56
CA GLU A 163 0.62 15.87 -16.21
C GLU A 163 0.67 14.68 -15.24
N PRO A 164 1.56 13.69 -15.48
CA PRO A 164 1.75 12.56 -14.58
C PRO A 164 2.46 13.00 -13.29
N ILE A 165 2.41 12.14 -12.26
CA ILE A 165 3.29 12.27 -11.10
C ILE A 165 4.70 11.81 -11.49
N SER A 166 5.71 12.60 -11.13
CA SER A 166 7.12 12.24 -11.34
C SER A 166 7.65 11.39 -10.17
N VAL A 167 8.33 10.30 -10.45
CA VAL A 167 8.83 9.36 -9.45
C VAL A 167 10.35 9.31 -9.50
N PHE A 168 10.99 9.76 -8.43
CA PHE A 168 12.44 9.81 -8.28
C PHE A 168 12.92 8.72 -7.31
N ALA A 169 13.31 7.57 -7.84
CA ALA A 169 13.83 6.44 -7.06
C ALA A 169 15.06 6.83 -6.20
N HIS A 170 15.86 7.78 -6.70
CA HIS A 170 17.03 8.35 -6.03
C HIS A 170 16.89 9.88 -5.95
N GLY A 171 15.83 10.34 -5.29
CA GLY A 171 15.46 11.75 -5.21
C GLY A 171 16.08 12.52 -4.03
N LEU A 172 16.54 11.82 -2.98
CA LEU A 172 17.06 12.41 -1.74
C LEU A 172 18.38 11.73 -1.31
N PRO A 173 19.49 12.00 -2.02
CA PRO A 173 20.76 11.31 -1.76
C PRO A 173 21.23 11.50 -0.32
N ASN A 174 21.61 10.41 0.35
CA ASN A 174 22.09 10.41 1.75
C ASN A 174 21.07 10.96 2.77
N THR A 175 19.78 10.80 2.50
CA THR A 175 18.69 11.24 3.37
C THR A 175 17.87 10.04 3.84
N MET A 176 17.72 9.87 5.16
CA MET A 176 16.85 8.88 5.80
C MET A 176 15.38 9.29 5.67
N ASN A 177 14.85 9.39 4.45
CA ASN A 177 13.49 9.88 4.23
C ASN A 177 12.94 9.51 2.85
N ALA A 178 11.62 9.60 2.70
CA ALA A 178 10.90 9.61 1.44
C ALA A 178 9.72 10.60 1.57
N PHE A 179 9.25 11.21 0.49
CA PHE A 179 8.05 12.04 0.57
C PHE A 179 7.32 12.22 -0.77
N TYR A 180 6.02 12.49 -0.66
CA TYR A 180 5.20 13.13 -1.68
C TYR A 180 5.28 14.66 -1.58
N GLN A 181 5.33 15.34 -2.72
CA GLN A 181 5.27 16.81 -2.79
C GLN A 181 4.34 17.26 -3.91
N ARG A 182 3.22 17.92 -3.53
CA ARG A 182 2.19 18.42 -4.45
C ARG A 182 2.73 19.47 -5.41
N SER A 183 3.39 20.53 -4.92
CA SER A 183 3.88 21.63 -5.76
C SER A 183 4.87 21.21 -6.86
N SER A 184 5.67 20.17 -6.61
CA SER A 184 6.60 19.59 -7.58
C SER A 184 6.04 18.34 -8.28
N LYS A 185 4.80 17.94 -7.97
CA LYS A 185 4.09 16.80 -8.57
C LYS A 185 4.92 15.52 -8.53
N CYS A 186 5.56 15.24 -7.39
CA CYS A 186 6.55 14.17 -7.35
C CYS A 186 6.55 13.34 -6.07
N LEU A 187 7.06 12.10 -6.22
CA LEU A 187 7.53 11.25 -5.13
C LEU A 187 9.06 11.25 -5.16
N LYS A 188 9.69 11.43 -4.00
CA LYS A 188 11.15 11.38 -3.86
C LYS A 188 11.55 10.40 -2.78
N PHE A 189 12.46 9.50 -3.13
CA PHE A 189 12.96 8.46 -2.25
C PHE A 189 14.44 8.70 -1.95
N GLY A 190 14.80 8.56 -0.68
CA GLY A 190 16.16 8.70 -0.21
C GLY A 190 16.84 7.38 0.08
N ASP A 191 18.11 7.50 0.44
CA ASP A 191 18.99 6.40 0.77
C ASP A 191 19.98 6.80 1.87
N PHE A 192 20.47 5.83 2.63
CA PHE A 192 21.36 6.10 3.76
C PHE A 192 22.22 4.91 4.11
N ILE A 193 23.32 5.15 4.81
CA ILE A 193 24.12 4.08 5.41
C ILE A 193 23.49 3.71 6.75
N LYS A 194 23.15 2.43 6.93
CA LYS A 194 22.66 1.89 8.19
C LYS A 194 23.61 2.28 9.33
N PRO A 195 23.14 3.03 10.35
CA PRO A 195 23.97 3.44 11.47
C PRO A 195 24.67 2.25 12.13
N GLY A 196 25.99 2.37 12.34
CA GLY A 196 26.79 1.33 13.00
C GLY A 196 27.07 0.07 12.16
N SER A 197 26.69 0.02 10.89
CA SER A 197 27.00 -1.13 10.01
C SER A 197 28.49 -1.19 9.64
N SER A 198 29.07 -2.40 9.71
CA SER A 198 30.42 -2.70 9.23
C SER A 198 30.42 -4.10 8.56
N PRO A 199 30.67 -4.21 7.24
CA PRO A 199 30.89 -3.12 6.29
C PRO A 199 29.66 -2.20 6.16
N ALA A 200 29.87 -0.98 5.62
CA ALA A 200 28.80 -0.02 5.42
C ALA A 200 27.70 -0.60 4.54
N GLN A 201 26.48 -0.70 5.09
CA GLN A 201 25.31 -1.20 4.38
C GLN A 201 24.44 -0.01 3.97
N ARG A 202 24.28 0.21 2.65
CA ARG A 202 23.38 1.25 2.13
C ARG A 202 21.96 0.69 1.95
N ILE A 203 20.98 1.42 2.47
CA ILE A 203 19.55 1.13 2.41
C ILE A 203 18.90 2.18 1.51
N PHE A 204 17.97 1.72 0.67
CA PHE A 204 17.25 2.57 -0.29
C PHE A 204 15.76 2.47 0.00
N THR A 205 15.14 3.59 0.33
CA THR A 205 13.70 3.63 0.66
C THR A 205 12.81 3.24 -0.51
N CYS A 206 13.27 3.45 -1.74
CA CYS A 206 12.57 3.07 -2.97
C CYS A 206 12.48 1.54 -3.21
N ARG A 207 13.24 0.74 -2.45
CA ARG A 207 13.21 -0.73 -2.51
C ARG A 207 12.14 -1.34 -1.61
N SER A 208 11.62 -0.57 -0.66
CA SER A 208 10.52 -0.98 0.22
C SER A 208 9.18 -0.84 -0.51
N LEU A 209 8.40 -1.92 -0.56
CA LEU A 209 7.03 -1.84 -1.08
C LEU A 209 6.20 -0.88 -0.24
N ASP A 210 6.32 -0.99 1.08
CA ASP A 210 5.55 -0.22 2.04
C ASP A 210 5.82 1.27 1.91
N ILE A 211 7.09 1.69 1.84
CA ILE A 211 7.43 3.11 1.74
C ILE A 211 6.93 3.69 0.41
N VAL A 212 7.14 2.99 -0.71
CA VAL A 212 6.68 3.50 -2.02
C VAL A 212 5.15 3.56 -2.07
N ALA A 213 4.45 2.56 -1.51
CA ALA A 213 3.00 2.55 -1.42
C ALA A 213 2.47 3.63 -0.46
N HIS A 214 3.14 3.87 0.66
CA HIS A 214 2.79 4.91 1.63
C HIS A 214 2.85 6.31 0.99
N GLU A 215 3.97 6.66 0.35
CA GLU A 215 4.12 7.97 -0.31
C GLU A 215 3.18 8.12 -1.51
N THR A 216 2.92 7.04 -2.25
CA THR A 216 1.89 7.04 -3.29
C THR A 216 0.50 7.26 -2.68
N GLY A 217 0.25 6.71 -1.48
CA GLY A 217 -0.98 6.90 -0.71
C GLY A 217 -1.23 8.37 -0.41
N HIS A 218 -0.21 9.13 -0.01
CA HIS A 218 -0.34 10.57 0.16
C HIS A 218 -0.81 11.28 -1.11
N ALA A 219 -0.21 10.98 -2.27
CA ALA A 219 -0.62 11.58 -3.55
C ALA A 219 -2.07 11.23 -3.93
N ILE A 220 -2.50 10.00 -3.62
CA ILE A 220 -3.86 9.53 -3.87
C ILE A 220 -4.86 10.20 -2.92
N LEU A 221 -4.57 10.27 -1.62
CA LEU A 221 -5.45 10.94 -0.67
C LEU A 221 -5.56 12.42 -0.99
N ASP A 222 -4.47 13.05 -1.40
CA ASP A 222 -4.47 14.43 -1.84
C ASP A 222 -5.41 14.65 -3.06
N ALA A 223 -5.42 13.71 -4.00
CA ALA A 223 -6.37 13.75 -5.10
C ALA A 223 -7.84 13.58 -4.66
N LEU A 224 -8.11 12.78 -3.63
CA LEU A 224 -9.45 12.51 -3.12
C LEU A 224 -9.96 13.61 -2.16
N GLN A 225 -9.08 14.13 -1.31
CA GLN A 225 -9.35 15.06 -0.22
C GLN A 225 -8.27 16.16 -0.15
N PRO A 226 -8.22 17.07 -1.14
CA PRO A 226 -7.12 18.01 -1.30
C PRO A 226 -6.97 19.05 -0.17
N ASN A 227 -7.98 19.26 0.67
CA ASN A 227 -7.87 20.24 1.76
C ASN A 227 -7.41 19.62 3.09
N TRP A 228 -7.06 18.34 3.12
CA TRP A 228 -6.60 17.65 4.34
C TRP A 228 -5.12 17.85 4.67
N LEU A 229 -4.33 18.48 3.78
CA LEU A 229 -2.92 18.81 4.03
C LEU A 229 -2.69 20.05 4.91
N SER A 230 -3.73 20.86 5.15
CA SER A 230 -3.61 22.10 5.93
C SER A 230 -3.05 21.87 7.34
N ALA A 231 -2.05 22.67 7.75
CA ALA A 231 -1.50 22.65 9.10
C ALA A 231 -2.47 23.19 10.15
N SER A 232 -3.49 23.97 9.75
CA SER A 232 -4.55 24.47 10.62
C SER A 232 -5.71 23.49 10.82
N ALA A 233 -5.69 22.35 10.12
CA ALA A 233 -6.69 21.30 10.31
C ALA A 233 -6.53 20.63 11.69
N PRO A 234 -7.59 19.99 12.23
CA PRO A 234 -7.52 19.15 13.42
C PRO A 234 -6.37 18.14 13.35
N VAL A 235 -5.84 17.78 14.51
CA VAL A 235 -4.72 16.84 14.60
C VAL A 235 -5.03 15.49 13.97
N GLN A 236 -6.27 15.02 14.10
CA GLN A 236 -6.73 13.79 13.46
C GLN A 236 -6.77 13.90 11.94
N THR A 237 -6.90 15.08 11.32
CA THR A 237 -6.82 15.22 9.86
C THR A 237 -5.41 14.89 9.35
N GLY A 238 -4.37 15.36 10.04
CA GLY A 238 -2.98 14.95 9.76
C GLY A 238 -2.75 13.47 10.04
N GLY A 239 -3.36 12.95 11.11
CA GLY A 239 -3.38 11.52 11.42
C GLY A 239 -4.04 10.65 10.35
N LEU A 240 -5.13 11.11 9.74
CA LEU A 240 -5.78 10.45 8.60
C LEU A 240 -4.83 10.38 7.40
N HIS A 241 -4.03 11.43 7.18
CA HIS A 241 -3.08 11.50 6.08
C HIS A 241 -1.97 10.45 6.18
N GLU A 242 -1.36 10.33 7.36
CA GLU A 242 -0.35 9.30 7.68
C GLU A 242 -0.97 7.90 7.73
N SER A 243 -2.17 7.77 8.31
CA SER A 243 -2.86 6.49 8.41
C SER A 243 -3.24 5.94 7.04
N PHE A 244 -3.66 6.82 6.11
CA PHE A 244 -3.94 6.40 4.74
C PHE A 244 -2.69 5.91 4.01
N GLY A 245 -1.52 6.50 4.25
CA GLY A 245 -0.26 6.00 3.72
C GLY A 245 -0.01 4.55 4.17
N ASP A 246 -0.11 4.28 5.48
CA ASP A 246 0.06 2.92 6.03
C ASP A 246 -1.00 1.95 5.50
N LEU A 247 -2.27 2.35 5.51
CA LEU A 247 -3.37 1.50 5.04
C LEU A 247 -3.27 1.23 3.53
N ASN A 248 -2.77 2.17 2.73
CA ASN A 248 -2.53 1.94 1.31
C ASN A 248 -1.45 0.87 1.07
N ALA A 249 -0.39 0.84 1.89
CA ALA A 249 0.61 -0.23 1.88
C ALA A 249 0.00 -1.58 2.29
N ILE A 250 -0.70 -1.64 3.43
CA ILE A 250 -1.36 -2.85 3.95
C ILE A 250 -2.34 -3.43 2.91
N PHE A 251 -3.23 -2.61 2.37
CA PHE A 251 -4.21 -3.07 1.38
C PHE A 251 -3.60 -3.34 0.00
N LEU A 252 -2.45 -2.75 -0.34
CA LEU A 252 -1.69 -3.18 -1.51
C LEU A 252 -1.14 -4.59 -1.30
N THR A 253 -0.53 -4.87 -0.16
CA THR A 253 -0.06 -6.21 0.22
C THR A 253 -1.20 -7.24 0.17
N LEU A 254 -2.36 -6.92 0.74
CA LEU A 254 -3.55 -7.79 0.72
C LEU A 254 -4.20 -7.96 -0.66
N SER A 255 -3.82 -7.14 -1.65
CA SER A 255 -4.25 -7.31 -3.04
C SER A 255 -3.35 -8.29 -3.83
N GLN A 256 -2.26 -8.78 -3.24
CA GLN A 256 -1.34 -9.74 -3.83
C GLN A 256 -1.61 -11.13 -3.24
N MET A 257 -2.27 -12.01 -4.00
CA MET A 257 -2.74 -13.31 -3.49
C MET A 257 -1.61 -14.18 -2.91
N ASP A 258 -0.42 -14.13 -3.51
CA ASP A 258 0.76 -14.82 -3.01
C ASP A 258 1.23 -14.31 -1.63
N LEU A 259 1.16 -13.00 -1.39
CA LEU A 259 1.43 -12.45 -0.06
C LEU A 259 0.31 -12.81 0.93
N VAL A 260 -0.95 -12.82 0.50
CA VAL A 260 -2.10 -13.23 1.32
C VAL A 260 -1.94 -14.68 1.78
N GLU A 261 -1.58 -15.60 0.89
CA GLU A 261 -1.27 -16.99 1.23
C GLU A 261 -0.12 -17.06 2.26
N GLY A 262 0.94 -16.28 2.04
CA GLY A 262 2.06 -16.15 2.98
C GLY A 262 1.64 -15.68 4.37
N ILE A 263 0.74 -14.69 4.45
CA ILE A 263 0.17 -14.18 5.70
C ILE A 263 -0.61 -15.27 6.42
N ILE A 264 -1.47 -16.02 5.71
CA ILE A 264 -2.23 -17.12 6.31
C ILE A 264 -1.30 -18.18 6.91
N VAL A 265 -0.24 -18.54 6.20
CA VAL A 265 0.77 -19.50 6.70
C VAL A 265 1.48 -18.96 7.94
N GLN A 266 1.98 -17.73 7.90
CA GLN A 266 2.73 -17.13 9.01
C GLN A 266 1.87 -16.96 10.26
N THR A 267 0.61 -16.56 10.07
CA THR A 267 -0.32 -16.26 11.15
C THR A 267 -1.12 -17.46 11.63
N LYS A 268 -1.09 -18.59 10.90
CA LYS A 268 -2.03 -19.71 11.10
C LYS A 268 -3.49 -19.21 11.11
N SER A 269 -3.81 -18.33 10.16
CA SER A 269 -5.12 -17.69 10.01
C SER A 269 -5.60 -16.84 11.21
N ASN A 270 -4.69 -16.37 12.07
CA ASN A 270 -5.01 -15.40 13.13
C ASN A 270 -4.17 -14.14 12.93
N LEU A 271 -4.76 -13.06 12.40
CA LEU A 271 -4.05 -11.84 12.04
C LEU A 271 -3.36 -11.10 13.21
N HIS A 272 -3.68 -11.46 14.46
CA HIS A 272 -2.98 -10.94 15.66
C HIS A 272 -1.72 -11.75 16.02
N ASN A 273 -1.40 -12.81 15.27
CA ASN A 273 -0.08 -13.43 15.33
C ASN A 273 0.91 -12.60 14.51
N LYS A 274 2.18 -12.57 14.95
CA LYS A 274 3.25 -11.81 14.28
C LYS A 274 3.27 -12.08 12.76
N THR A 275 3.19 -11.01 11.98
CA THR A 275 3.12 -11.04 10.53
C THR A 275 3.82 -9.83 9.92
N PHE A 276 4.40 -9.99 8.72
CA PHE A 276 4.94 -8.85 7.97
C PHE A 276 3.84 -7.86 7.57
N LEU A 277 2.57 -8.30 7.44
CA LEU A 277 1.45 -7.41 7.12
C LEU A 277 1.28 -6.26 8.14
N ALA A 278 1.55 -6.54 9.42
CA ALA A 278 1.34 -5.59 10.49
C ALA A 278 2.57 -4.68 10.70
N ASP A 279 3.76 -5.10 10.30
CA ASP A 279 5.00 -4.35 10.48
C ASP A 279 5.26 -3.49 9.23
N LEU A 280 5.31 -2.16 9.37
CA LEU A 280 5.47 -1.26 8.23
C LEU A 280 6.93 -0.84 8.08
N ALA A 281 7.51 -1.00 6.88
CA ALA A 281 8.87 -0.58 6.53
C ALA A 281 9.94 -1.20 7.46
N GLU A 282 9.98 -2.52 7.50
CA GLU A 282 10.80 -3.32 8.42
C GLU A 282 12.30 -3.07 8.26
N GLU A 283 12.81 -3.00 7.03
CA GLU A 283 14.26 -2.79 6.81
C GLU A 283 14.67 -1.43 7.39
N PHE A 284 13.84 -0.41 7.19
CA PHE A 284 14.09 0.94 7.71
C PHE A 284 14.00 0.94 9.24
N GLY A 285 12.93 0.38 9.82
CA GLY A 285 12.74 0.32 11.27
C GLY A 285 13.91 -0.37 11.98
N LEU A 286 14.31 -1.54 11.48
CA LEU A 286 15.44 -2.31 11.99
C LEU A 286 16.77 -1.56 11.83
N ALA A 287 16.95 -0.82 10.74
CA ALA A 287 18.14 0.01 10.54
C ALA A 287 18.26 1.15 11.54
N LEU A 288 17.14 1.67 12.04
CA LEU A 288 17.10 2.66 13.12
C LEU A 288 17.16 2.05 14.53
N GLY A 289 17.36 0.73 14.64
CA GLY A 289 17.45 0.03 15.93
C GLY A 289 16.11 -0.28 16.58
N ARG A 290 15.01 -0.26 15.82
CA ARG A 290 13.70 -0.74 16.30
C ARG A 290 13.67 -2.27 16.29
N THR A 291 12.71 -2.85 17.00
CA THR A 291 12.53 -4.32 17.10
C THR A 291 11.82 -4.93 15.88
N ASN A 292 11.18 -4.09 15.08
CA ASN A 292 10.36 -4.42 13.90
C ASN A 292 10.39 -3.23 12.92
N GLY A 293 9.27 -2.92 12.26
CA GLY A 293 9.14 -1.76 11.38
C GLY A 293 9.13 -0.40 12.08
N LEU A 294 8.93 0.64 11.26
CA LEU A 294 8.75 2.01 11.73
C LEU A 294 7.45 2.16 12.54
N ARG A 295 6.43 1.36 12.23
CA ARG A 295 5.14 1.28 12.92
C ARG A 295 4.63 -0.16 12.89
N ASN A 296 3.67 -0.45 13.75
CA ASN A 296 2.96 -1.72 13.75
C ASN A 296 1.43 -1.48 13.79
N ALA A 297 0.70 -2.03 12.82
CA ALA A 297 -0.75 -1.88 12.70
C ALA A 297 -1.53 -2.72 13.73
N ASP A 298 -0.97 -3.82 14.21
CA ASP A 298 -1.48 -4.64 15.31
C ASP A 298 -1.05 -4.05 16.67
N ASN A 299 -1.65 -2.92 17.05
CA ASN A 299 -1.38 -2.19 18.29
C ASN A 299 -2.67 -1.87 19.04
N ASP A 300 -2.64 -1.52 20.33
CA ASP A 300 -3.85 -1.17 21.11
C ASP A 300 -3.99 0.34 21.42
N PHE A 301 -3.29 1.22 20.69
CA PHE A 301 -3.25 2.65 21.01
C PHE A 301 -4.63 3.30 20.97
N LYS A 302 -4.89 4.13 21.98
CA LYS A 302 -6.10 4.98 22.10
C LYS A 302 -5.77 6.45 21.90
N LEU A 303 -6.79 7.25 21.55
CA LEU A 303 -6.60 8.70 21.39
C LEU A 303 -6.07 9.40 22.66
N SER A 304 -6.42 8.94 23.86
CA SER A 304 -5.88 9.50 25.12
C SER A 304 -4.42 9.17 25.42
N GLU A 305 -3.82 8.22 24.70
CA GLU A 305 -2.47 7.69 24.95
C GLU A 305 -1.42 8.25 23.97
N VAL A 306 -1.87 8.92 22.91
CA VAL A 306 -1.02 9.45 21.84
C VAL A 306 -0.96 10.97 21.86
N GLY A 307 0.19 11.51 21.46
CA GLY A 307 0.40 12.95 21.34
C GLY A 307 -0.19 13.54 20.04
N THR A 308 0.24 14.76 19.71
CA THR A 308 -0.19 15.44 18.47
C THR A 308 0.70 15.15 17.27
N GLU A 309 1.71 14.31 17.43
CA GLU A 309 2.61 13.94 16.35
C GLU A 309 1.84 13.09 15.34
N VAL A 310 1.87 13.50 14.07
CA VAL A 310 0.98 12.97 13.03
C VAL A 310 1.11 11.46 12.81
N HIS A 311 2.32 10.90 12.95
CA HIS A 311 2.48 9.44 12.89
C HIS A 311 2.06 8.75 14.18
N ALA A 312 2.28 9.38 15.33
CA ALA A 312 1.85 8.82 16.61
C ALA A 312 0.33 8.67 16.65
N ILE A 313 -0.42 9.72 16.30
CA ILE A 313 -1.88 9.69 16.30
C ILE A 313 -2.47 8.84 15.16
N SER A 314 -1.77 8.70 14.03
CA SER A 314 -2.25 7.87 12.90
C SER A 314 -2.36 6.39 13.26
N GLN A 315 -1.47 5.89 14.12
CA GLN A 315 -1.48 4.47 14.55
C GLN A 315 -2.79 4.07 15.24
N VAL A 316 -3.50 5.01 15.87
CA VAL A 316 -4.82 4.75 16.46
C VAL A 316 -5.83 4.38 15.37
N PHE A 317 -5.89 5.15 14.28
CA PHE A 317 -6.82 4.87 13.18
C PHE A 317 -6.37 3.66 12.35
N THR A 318 -5.07 3.55 12.06
CA THR A 318 -4.50 2.40 11.34
C THR A 318 -4.80 1.09 12.07
N GLY A 319 -4.58 1.06 13.39
CA GLY A 319 -4.88 -0.13 14.20
C GLY A 319 -6.37 -0.42 14.29
N ALA A 320 -7.23 0.60 14.35
CA ALA A 320 -8.68 0.39 14.32
C ALA A 320 -9.11 -0.36 13.05
N ILE A 321 -8.60 0.06 11.89
CA ILE A 321 -8.91 -0.58 10.61
C ILE A 321 -8.32 -1.99 10.53
N TYR A 322 -7.11 -2.21 11.07
CA TYR A 322 -6.49 -3.53 11.13
C TYR A 322 -7.32 -4.51 11.97
N ASP A 323 -7.79 -4.09 13.15
CA ASP A 323 -8.67 -4.90 13.99
C ASP A 323 -10.00 -5.20 13.31
N ILE A 324 -10.57 -4.22 12.60
CA ILE A 324 -11.82 -4.41 11.84
C ILE A 324 -11.61 -5.45 10.73
N LEU A 325 -10.45 -5.43 10.06
CA LEU A 325 -10.08 -6.46 9.08
C LEU A 325 -10.01 -7.83 9.74
N ALA A 326 -9.33 -7.95 10.88
CA ALA A 326 -9.18 -9.20 11.61
C ALA A 326 -10.53 -9.76 12.07
N ASP A 327 -11.43 -8.92 12.57
CA ASP A 327 -12.78 -9.31 12.98
C ASP A 327 -13.63 -9.76 11.78
N ILE A 328 -13.63 -9.00 10.69
CA ILE A 328 -14.36 -9.36 9.46
C ILE A 328 -13.82 -10.68 8.90
N PHE A 329 -12.50 -10.83 8.82
CA PHE A 329 -11.88 -12.07 8.36
C PHE A 329 -12.29 -13.25 9.25
N ALA A 330 -12.12 -13.14 10.57
CA ALA A 330 -12.50 -14.20 11.50
C ALA A 330 -13.99 -14.60 11.39
N PHE A 331 -14.87 -13.62 11.14
CA PHE A 331 -16.30 -13.84 10.96
C PHE A 331 -16.64 -14.54 9.63
N GLU A 332 -16.01 -14.13 8.53
CA GLU A 332 -16.26 -14.68 7.19
C GLU A 332 -15.64 -16.05 6.96
N ARG A 333 -14.70 -16.47 7.81
CA ARG A 333 -14.04 -17.77 7.70
C ARG A 333 -15.05 -18.91 7.76
N ASN A 334 -15.02 -19.72 6.71
CA ASN A 334 -15.71 -20.99 6.66
C ASN A 334 -14.86 -22.02 5.92
N ILE A 335 -14.02 -22.73 6.68
CA ILE A 335 -13.03 -23.68 6.18
C ILE A 335 -13.68 -24.80 5.34
N SER A 336 -14.97 -25.07 5.54
CA SER A 336 -15.68 -26.09 4.74
C SER A 336 -16.10 -25.61 3.34
N LEU A 337 -16.16 -24.30 3.11
CA LEU A 337 -16.66 -23.71 1.87
C LEU A 337 -15.58 -22.96 1.09
N LYS A 338 -14.63 -22.31 1.77
CA LYS A 338 -13.73 -21.36 1.15
C LYS A 338 -12.37 -21.34 1.84
N ASP A 339 -11.33 -21.27 1.02
CA ASP A 339 -9.96 -21.14 1.48
C ASP A 339 -9.75 -19.84 2.30
N ASP A 340 -8.92 -19.91 3.34
CA ASP A 340 -8.67 -18.80 4.25
C ASP A 340 -7.98 -17.63 3.52
N ALA A 341 -7.08 -17.88 2.55
CA ALA A 341 -6.43 -16.82 1.78
C ALA A 341 -7.44 -16.09 0.88
N GLN A 342 -8.30 -16.84 0.17
CA GLN A 342 -9.38 -16.21 -0.60
C GLN A 342 -10.36 -15.44 0.29
N THR A 343 -10.61 -15.91 1.51
CA THR A 343 -11.47 -15.22 2.48
C THR A 343 -10.83 -13.91 2.95
N LEU A 344 -9.54 -13.92 3.28
CA LEU A 344 -8.79 -12.73 3.66
C LEU A 344 -8.73 -11.71 2.51
N PHE A 345 -8.45 -12.17 1.29
CA PHE A 345 -8.42 -11.33 0.09
C PHE A 345 -9.77 -10.60 -0.13
N ASP A 346 -10.89 -11.33 -0.06
CA ASP A 346 -12.22 -10.73 -0.28
C ASP A 346 -12.62 -9.78 0.85
N SER A 347 -12.30 -10.12 2.10
CA SER A 347 -12.52 -9.27 3.28
C SER A 347 -11.74 -7.96 3.18
N ALA A 348 -10.47 -8.04 2.79
CA ALA A 348 -9.61 -6.89 2.57
C ALA A 348 -10.11 -6.00 1.42
N HIS A 349 -10.47 -6.60 0.29
CA HIS A 349 -11.00 -5.88 -0.88
C HIS A 349 -12.28 -5.10 -0.54
N TYR A 350 -13.21 -5.73 0.18
CA TYR A 350 -14.42 -5.05 0.65
C TYR A 350 -14.10 -3.92 1.63
N LEU A 351 -13.29 -4.18 2.67
CA LEU A 351 -12.98 -3.18 3.69
C LEU A 351 -12.24 -1.98 3.10
N PHE A 352 -11.35 -2.19 2.13
CA PHE A 352 -10.66 -1.09 1.46
C PHE A 352 -11.62 -0.23 0.65
N GLY A 353 -12.53 -0.83 -0.12
CA GLY A 353 -13.58 -0.10 -0.84
C GLY A 353 -14.56 0.63 0.09
N LEU A 354 -14.84 0.07 1.27
CA LEU A 354 -15.61 0.74 2.34
C LEU A 354 -14.86 1.96 2.87
N LEU A 355 -13.59 1.79 3.27
CA LEU A 355 -12.74 2.87 3.77
C LEU A 355 -12.61 4.02 2.76
N LEU A 356 -12.33 3.71 1.50
CA LEU A 356 -12.15 4.72 0.45
C LEU A 356 -13.41 5.56 0.22
N ARG A 357 -14.60 4.92 0.14
CA ARG A 357 -15.87 5.66 0.05
C ARG A 357 -16.12 6.52 1.29
N SER A 358 -15.81 5.99 2.47
CA SER A 358 -15.97 6.73 3.72
C SER A 358 -15.06 7.95 3.82
N LEU A 359 -13.83 7.85 3.35
CA LEU A 359 -12.91 8.99 3.24
C LEU A 359 -13.44 10.03 2.24
N ILE A 360 -13.93 9.60 1.07
CA ILE A 360 -14.50 10.51 0.05
C ILE A 360 -15.72 11.27 0.57
N GLU A 361 -16.62 10.60 1.30
CA GLU A 361 -17.82 11.24 1.85
C GLU A 361 -17.61 11.91 3.22
N SER A 362 -16.38 11.92 3.74
CA SER A 362 -16.05 12.68 4.94
C SER A 362 -15.96 14.18 4.62
N PRO A 363 -16.04 15.07 5.64
CA PRO A 363 -15.96 16.51 5.42
C PRO A 363 -14.74 16.92 4.57
N ALA A 364 -14.97 17.77 3.57
CA ALA A 364 -13.92 18.23 2.67
C ALA A 364 -12.78 18.98 3.39
N THR A 365 -13.04 19.53 4.57
CA THR A 365 -12.07 20.15 5.47
C THR A 365 -12.33 19.68 6.89
N ASN A 366 -11.27 19.66 7.71
CA ASN A 366 -11.35 19.39 9.14
C ASN A 366 -12.00 18.05 9.52
N ALA A 367 -11.92 17.05 8.63
CA ALA A 367 -12.40 15.70 8.94
C ALA A 367 -11.62 15.10 10.10
N VAL A 368 -12.34 14.45 11.00
CA VAL A 368 -11.79 13.71 12.14
C VAL A 368 -12.18 12.24 12.04
N TYR A 369 -11.59 11.38 12.86
CA TYR A 369 -11.77 9.92 12.77
C TYR A 369 -13.23 9.47 12.89
N VAL A 370 -14.03 10.17 13.72
CA VAL A 370 -15.47 9.86 13.89
C VAL A 370 -16.28 10.13 12.62
N ASP A 371 -15.87 11.07 11.78
CA ASP A 371 -16.55 11.32 10.51
C ASP A 371 -16.42 10.11 9.59
N VAL A 372 -15.19 9.59 9.44
CA VAL A 372 -14.90 8.41 8.63
C VAL A 372 -15.63 7.18 9.21
N ALA A 373 -15.59 7.01 10.53
CA ALA A 373 -16.27 5.90 11.21
C ALA A 373 -17.79 5.89 10.95
N ASN A 374 -18.44 7.05 11.03
CA ASN A 374 -19.87 7.19 10.73
C ASN A 374 -20.18 6.80 9.27
N GLN A 375 -19.36 7.23 8.32
CA GLN A 375 -19.55 6.84 6.92
C GLN A 375 -19.34 5.34 6.70
N MET A 376 -18.36 4.72 7.37
CA MET A 376 -18.16 3.26 7.31
C MET A 376 -19.38 2.49 7.82
N LEU A 377 -19.98 2.92 8.94
CA LEU A 377 -21.19 2.30 9.50
C LEU A 377 -22.39 2.45 8.55
N SER A 378 -22.55 3.65 7.96
CA SER A 378 -23.60 3.95 6.99
C SER A 378 -23.49 3.08 5.75
N PHE A 379 -22.30 3.03 5.13
CA PHE A 379 -22.07 2.25 3.92
C PHE A 379 -22.15 0.75 4.15
N ALA A 380 -21.65 0.24 5.28
CA ALA A 380 -21.82 -1.18 5.61
C ALA A 380 -23.30 -1.57 5.76
N ALA A 381 -24.16 -0.65 6.21
CA ALA A 381 -25.61 -0.86 6.17
C ALA A 381 -26.17 -0.83 4.75
N ALA A 382 -25.81 0.17 3.95
CA ALA A 382 -26.29 0.32 2.58
C ALA A 382 -25.88 -0.85 1.66
N ASP A 383 -24.70 -1.43 1.90
CA ASP A 383 -24.19 -2.60 1.18
C ASP A 383 -24.85 -3.92 1.64
N ASN A 384 -25.84 -3.86 2.54
CA ASN A 384 -26.54 -5.01 3.13
C ASN A 384 -25.61 -6.03 3.80
N LYS A 385 -24.49 -5.58 4.37
CA LYS A 385 -23.64 -6.47 5.17
C LYS A 385 -24.34 -6.89 6.47
N PRO A 386 -24.02 -8.08 7.00
CA PRO A 386 -24.50 -8.53 8.30
C PRO A 386 -24.21 -7.50 9.39
N VAL A 387 -25.06 -7.44 10.41
CA VAL A 387 -24.92 -6.46 11.52
C VAL A 387 -23.56 -6.56 12.23
N GLN A 388 -22.95 -7.75 12.22
CA GLN A 388 -21.63 -8.03 12.76
C GLN A 388 -20.56 -7.08 12.21
N TYR A 389 -20.59 -6.73 10.91
CA TYR A 389 -19.66 -5.76 10.34
C TYR A 389 -19.75 -4.40 11.04
N ARG A 390 -20.98 -3.93 11.28
CA ARG A 390 -21.21 -2.67 12.00
C ARG A 390 -20.82 -2.78 13.47
N ASN A 391 -21.02 -3.94 14.08
CA ASN A 391 -20.56 -4.19 15.45
C ASN A 391 -19.03 -4.13 15.52
N PHE A 392 -18.30 -4.76 14.60
CA PHE A 392 -16.84 -4.71 14.55
C PHE A 392 -16.34 -3.29 14.37
N ILE A 393 -16.86 -2.56 13.38
CA ILE A 393 -16.52 -1.15 13.13
C ILE A 393 -16.74 -0.30 14.38
N ARG A 394 -17.95 -0.37 14.96
CA ARG A 394 -18.28 0.39 16.17
C ARG A 394 -17.39 0.02 17.34
N ASN A 395 -17.22 -1.28 17.61
CA ASN A 395 -16.52 -1.75 18.79
C ASN A 395 -15.04 -1.38 18.75
N ARG A 396 -14.37 -1.57 17.60
CA ARG A 396 -12.95 -1.22 17.44
C ARG A 396 -12.70 0.28 17.51
N PHE A 397 -13.58 1.09 16.91
CA PHE A 397 -13.50 2.54 17.09
C PHE A 397 -13.81 2.99 18.52
N ALA A 398 -14.74 2.35 19.22
CA ALA A 398 -15.04 2.69 20.62
C ALA A 398 -13.89 2.34 21.57
N LEU A 399 -13.27 1.17 21.42
CA LEU A 399 -12.12 0.73 22.22
C LEU A 399 -10.92 1.68 22.10
N ARG A 400 -10.79 2.33 20.95
CA ARG A 400 -9.72 3.30 20.63
C ARG A 400 -10.10 4.75 20.90
N GLU A 401 -11.24 4.96 21.54
CA GLU A 401 -11.79 6.27 21.91
C GLU A 401 -12.08 7.18 20.71
N ILE A 402 -12.37 6.61 19.54
CA ILE A 402 -12.74 7.38 18.33
C ILE A 402 -14.23 7.74 18.37
N ILE A 403 -15.08 6.85 18.90
CA ILE A 403 -16.51 7.07 19.02
C ILE A 403 -17.01 6.78 20.44
N VAL A 404 -18.07 7.47 20.86
CA VAL A 404 -18.86 7.09 22.03
C VAL A 404 -20.02 6.20 21.57
N SER A 405 -20.00 4.93 21.97
CA SER A 405 -21.12 4.03 21.65
C SER A 405 -22.32 4.29 22.58
N PRO A 406 -23.51 4.65 22.05
CA PRO A 406 -24.71 4.86 22.85
C PRO A 406 -25.38 3.54 23.26
N THR A 407 -24.89 2.41 22.74
CA THR A 407 -25.41 1.07 22.99
C THR A 407 -24.27 0.21 23.57
N PRO A 408 -24.52 -0.71 24.52
CA PRO A 408 -23.47 -1.61 25.01
C PRO A 408 -22.75 -2.33 23.87
N LEU A 409 -21.43 -2.57 24.01
CA LEU A 409 -20.63 -3.20 22.95
C LEU A 409 -21.02 -4.66 22.66
N THR A 410 -21.77 -5.26 23.60
CA THR A 410 -22.34 -6.61 23.53
C THR A 410 -23.67 -6.67 22.76
N GLU A 411 -24.29 -5.51 22.48
CA GLU A 411 -25.55 -5.42 21.76
C GLU A 411 -25.32 -4.98 20.30
N ASP A 412 -26.27 -5.33 19.44
CA ASP A 412 -26.22 -5.01 18.01
C ASP A 412 -26.35 -3.50 17.75
N HIS A 413 -25.52 -3.02 16.82
CA HIS A 413 -25.55 -1.66 16.32
C HIS A 413 -26.90 -1.35 15.64
N LYS A 414 -27.55 -0.26 16.07
CA LYS A 414 -28.76 0.28 15.44
C LYS A 414 -28.42 1.23 14.29
N VAL A 415 -29.03 1.02 13.13
CA VAL A 415 -28.83 1.87 11.94
C VAL A 415 -29.41 3.28 12.17
N GLY A 416 -28.80 4.29 11.56
CA GLY A 416 -29.32 5.67 11.55
C GLY A 416 -28.86 6.56 12.70
N PHE A 417 -27.97 6.06 13.57
CA PHE A 417 -27.34 6.87 14.61
C PHE A 417 -26.03 7.48 14.10
N LYS A 418 -25.88 8.79 14.30
CA LYS A 418 -24.59 9.48 14.11
C LYS A 418 -23.85 9.47 15.45
N PHE A 419 -22.65 8.93 15.45
CA PHE A 419 -21.78 8.85 16.62
C PHE A 419 -21.01 10.14 16.80
N GLU A 420 -20.73 10.47 18.06
CA GLU A 420 -19.93 11.62 18.46
C GLU A 420 -18.54 11.16 18.94
N ALA A 421 -17.54 12.04 18.77
CA ALA A 421 -16.23 11.84 19.37
C ALA A 421 -16.31 12.04 20.90
N PRO A 422 -15.53 11.30 21.71
CA PRO A 422 -15.50 11.50 23.14
C PRO A 422 -15.11 12.94 23.53
N GLN A 423 -15.72 13.46 24.60
CA GLN A 423 -15.48 14.85 25.02
C GLN A 423 -14.01 15.14 25.34
N HIS A 424 -13.27 14.16 25.88
CA HIS A 424 -11.85 14.33 26.23
C HIS A 424 -10.92 14.47 25.02
N THR A 425 -11.39 14.12 23.82
CA THR A 425 -10.62 14.25 22.58
C THR A 425 -10.84 15.59 21.86
N ASN A 426 -11.83 16.40 22.29
CA ASN A 426 -12.26 17.61 21.58
C ASN A 426 -11.49 18.91 21.93
N GLY A 427 -10.44 18.88 22.76
CA GLY A 427 -9.83 20.15 23.21
C GLY A 427 -8.38 20.13 23.68
N LYS A 428 -7.63 19.02 23.59
CA LYS A 428 -6.25 18.98 24.12
C LYS A 428 -5.17 19.29 23.10
N HIS A 429 -5.49 19.31 21.81
CA HIS A 429 -4.52 19.17 20.74
C HIS A 429 -4.92 20.01 19.52
N HIS A 430 -4.67 21.32 19.57
CA HIS A 430 -5.04 22.24 18.48
C HIS A 430 -3.99 22.31 17.37
N VAL A 431 -2.74 21.96 17.65
CA VAL A 431 -1.64 22.08 16.69
C VAL A 431 -1.07 20.70 16.39
N GLN A 432 -1.01 20.37 15.11
CA GLN A 432 -0.33 19.18 14.62
C GLN A 432 1.17 19.27 14.89
N ASP A 433 1.74 18.29 15.58
CA ASP A 433 3.19 18.12 15.59
C ASP A 433 3.59 17.37 14.31
N ARG A 434 4.17 18.11 13.38
CA ARG A 434 4.66 17.56 12.11
C ARG A 434 6.18 17.37 12.13
N SER A 435 6.86 17.55 13.27
CA SER A 435 8.33 17.60 13.36
C SER A 435 9.02 16.33 12.86
N ARG A 436 8.35 15.18 12.95
CA ARG A 436 8.87 13.89 12.46
C ARG A 436 8.30 13.43 11.12
N CYS A 437 7.27 14.12 10.58
CA CYS A 437 6.67 13.83 9.26
C CYS A 437 7.74 13.64 8.17
N CYS A 438 7.47 12.72 7.24
CA CYS A 438 8.32 12.36 6.11
C CYS A 438 8.65 13.53 5.17
N GLY A 439 7.97 14.68 5.32
CA GLY A 439 8.21 15.91 4.57
C GLY A 439 6.98 16.35 3.79
N THR A 440 6.09 15.39 3.47
CA THR A 440 4.83 15.63 2.78
C THR A 440 3.99 16.72 3.41
N MET A 441 3.92 16.79 4.74
CA MET A 441 3.14 17.82 5.45
C MET A 441 3.99 18.98 6.01
N LYS A 442 5.30 18.98 5.78
CA LYS A 442 6.23 19.99 6.32
C LYS A 442 6.49 21.17 5.38
N LEU A 443 5.98 21.12 4.15
CA LEU A 443 6.21 22.19 3.17
C LEU A 443 5.53 23.48 3.61
N GLU A 444 6.19 24.61 3.36
CA GLU A 444 5.71 25.95 3.74
C GLU A 444 4.31 26.26 3.19
N GLU A 445 3.96 25.69 2.04
CA GLU A 445 2.66 25.86 1.36
C GLU A 445 1.44 25.37 2.16
N TYR A 446 1.65 24.60 3.24
CA TYR A 446 0.57 24.09 4.10
C TYR A 446 0.35 24.91 5.37
N PHE A 447 1.21 25.91 5.63
CA PHE A 447 1.08 26.81 6.76
C PHE A 447 0.33 28.07 6.33
N ASP A 448 -0.62 28.53 7.16
CA ASP A 448 -1.29 29.80 6.94
C ASP A 448 -0.32 30.94 7.27
N MET A 449 0.32 31.49 6.23
CA MET A 449 1.27 32.60 6.36
C MET A 449 0.59 33.97 6.25
N SER A 450 -0.75 34.06 6.37
CA SER A 450 -1.46 35.34 6.33
C SER A 450 -0.94 36.34 7.37
N TYR A 451 -0.49 35.87 8.53
CA TYR A 451 0.13 36.70 9.55
C TYR A 451 1.46 37.35 9.10
N LEU A 452 2.27 36.66 8.28
CA LEU A 452 3.48 37.25 7.70
C LEU A 452 3.12 38.31 6.66
N GLN A 453 2.00 38.16 5.96
CA GLN A 453 1.54 39.17 5.02
C GLN A 453 1.15 40.46 5.76
N ASP A 454 0.52 40.32 6.93
CA ASP A 454 0.21 41.45 7.82
C ASP A 454 1.49 42.09 8.39
N GLU A 455 2.48 41.29 8.80
CA GLU A 455 3.78 41.77 9.28
C GLU A 455 4.61 42.45 8.18
N ILE A 456 4.56 41.93 6.95
CA ILE A 456 5.15 42.54 5.75
C ILE A 456 4.44 43.86 5.43
N ASN A 457 3.12 43.92 5.57
CA ASN A 457 2.34 45.14 5.34
C ASN A 457 2.65 46.20 6.41
N GLU A 458 2.81 45.80 7.67
CA GLU A 458 3.30 46.63 8.78
C GLU A 458 4.71 47.18 8.49
N LEU A 459 5.67 46.31 8.13
CA LEU A 459 7.04 46.73 7.79
C LEU A 459 7.11 47.64 6.57
N LYS A 460 6.21 47.45 5.58
CA LYS A 460 6.07 48.35 4.43
C LYS A 460 5.55 49.73 4.81
N LYS A 461 4.77 49.88 5.90
CA LYS A 461 4.37 51.19 6.44
C LYS A 461 5.57 51.93 7.05
N PHE A 462 6.51 51.21 7.66
CA PHE A 462 7.73 51.80 8.24
C PHE A 462 8.78 52.22 7.19
N LYS A 463 8.80 51.60 6.00
CA LYS A 463 9.68 52.01 4.88
C LYS A 463 9.16 53.19 4.04
N LYS A 464 7.97 53.72 4.35
CA LYS A 464 7.38 54.90 3.69
C LYS A 464 7.50 56.19 4.52
N LYS A 465 8.20 56.15 5.65
CA LYS A 465 8.77 57.31 6.33
C LYS A 465 10.27 57.34 6.04
#